data_AF-A0AAU4Z0I7-F1
#
_entry.id   AF-A0AAU4Z0I7-F1
#
_cell.length_a   1.000
_cell.length_b   1.000
_cell.length_c   1.000
_cell.angle_alpha   90.00
_cell.angle_beta   90.00
_cell.angle_gamma   90.00
#
_symmetry.space_group_name_H-M   'P 1'
#
loop_
_entity.id
_entity.type
_entity.pdbx_description
1 polymer ?
#
loop_
_entity_poly.entity_id
_entity_poly.type
_entity_poly.pdbx_seq_one_letter_code
_entity_poly.pdbx_strand_id
1 'polypeptide(L)'
;MRLVLSDIRMQASMWLWTFLCAVVGAACAAGSVIAMFTAVSTAQAAGDARMVSASIALGGNIVFFTVLAAVGIVASTVGLTLTTQRRDHALWAILGIPRNRIRFILRTELVVLGAAAGALAVPLAPLVASTALAQWTTTGLDLHGATAGFHLWHVGASVLSGVVPCLLGGWGVTRRAAKTPEMRAFRDLSDPPARPGVTRSVLALCLLAGVVGMWIPGLGLELEGGIEQRTAFAFAGDLFLICLLLLMGPWVLTPLMRLWTALVPSRGVAWHLAVQSCRTRAARSVATVLPFALSLSFVGLFMVMGNVMPGSTAGLGDVLVVLGWVFAVSWVGGLAVIALVGRERTRDSAIVTVAGARPGVVTRSTIYEGVIYAGTAIVFGAIAIAVTSATIALGAEISVVRVLDGLPWATLGVLAGVTLVTTCLALALQAARVSRTVAARALRS
;
A
#
# COMPACT_ATOMS: atom_id res chain seq x y z
N MET A 1 -2.70 31.28 -6.08
CA MET A 1 -3.99 30.55 -5.97
C MET A 1 -4.66 30.29 -7.32
N ARG A 2 -4.83 31.28 -8.22
CA ARG A 2 -5.45 31.04 -9.55
C ARG A 2 -4.75 29.96 -10.40
N LEU A 3 -3.41 29.93 -10.42
CA LEU A 3 -2.62 28.89 -11.10
C LEU A 3 -2.91 27.48 -10.55
N VAL A 4 -2.95 27.32 -9.22
CA VAL A 4 -3.24 26.02 -8.56
C VAL A 4 -4.65 25.51 -8.92
N LEU A 5 -5.65 26.39 -8.87
CA LEU A 5 -7.03 26.03 -9.23
C LEU A 5 -7.19 25.69 -10.71
N SER A 6 -6.45 26.38 -11.58
CA SER A 6 -6.42 26.09 -13.02
C SER A 6 -5.80 24.73 -13.31
N ASP A 7 -4.67 24.43 -12.68
CA ASP A 7 -3.94 23.17 -12.89
C ASP A 7 -4.73 21.96 -12.38
N ILE A 8 -5.31 22.07 -11.18
CA ILE A 8 -6.19 21.04 -10.60
C ILE A 8 -7.41 20.79 -11.51
N ARG A 9 -8.03 21.83 -12.09
CA ARG A 9 -9.18 21.66 -12.99
C ARG A 9 -8.78 21.00 -14.30
N MET A 10 -7.67 21.41 -14.89
CA MET A 10 -7.20 20.87 -16.18
C MET A 10 -6.73 19.42 -16.04
N GLN A 11 -6.29 19.03 -14.84
CA GLN A 11 -5.72 17.71 -14.56
C GLN A 11 -6.54 16.88 -13.56
N ALA A 12 -7.80 17.26 -13.32
CA ALA A 12 -8.67 16.63 -12.33
C ALA A 12 -8.79 15.11 -12.54
N SER A 13 -8.81 14.65 -13.80
CA SER A 13 -8.87 13.22 -14.13
C SER A 13 -7.60 12.44 -13.78
N MET A 14 -6.44 13.11 -13.63
CA MET A 14 -5.18 12.49 -13.20
C MET A 14 -5.11 12.41 -11.67
N TRP A 15 -5.53 13.46 -10.99
CA TRP A 15 -5.57 13.51 -9.53
C TRP A 15 -6.68 12.66 -8.90
N LEU A 16 -7.71 12.29 -9.67
CA LEU A 16 -8.86 11.52 -9.17
C LEU A 16 -8.47 10.24 -8.42
N TRP A 17 -7.53 9.45 -8.96
CA TRP A 17 -7.09 8.21 -8.32
C TRP A 17 -6.29 8.45 -7.05
N THR A 18 -5.41 9.46 -7.06
CA THR A 18 -4.65 9.91 -5.89
C THR A 18 -5.59 10.46 -4.81
N PHE A 19 -6.61 11.20 -5.21
CA PHE A 19 -7.65 11.73 -4.32
C PHE A 19 -8.49 10.60 -3.70
N LEU A 20 -8.92 9.62 -4.49
CA LEU A 20 -9.63 8.44 -3.99
C LEU A 20 -8.80 7.70 -2.94
N CYS A 21 -7.51 7.45 -3.21
CA CYS A 21 -6.60 6.84 -2.23
C CYS A 21 -6.46 7.68 -0.96
N ALA A 22 -6.35 9.00 -1.09
CA ALA A 22 -6.26 9.90 0.04
C ALA A 22 -7.55 9.90 0.88
N VAL A 23 -8.73 9.86 0.25
CA VAL A 23 -10.03 9.78 0.94
C VAL A 23 -10.16 8.47 1.72
N VAL A 24 -9.86 7.33 1.08
CA VAL A 24 -9.93 6.02 1.75
C VAL A 24 -8.91 5.92 2.87
N GLY A 25 -7.67 6.36 2.63
CA GLY A 25 -6.62 6.44 3.65
C GLY A 25 -7.02 7.33 4.83
N ALA A 26 -7.59 8.50 4.56
CA ALA A 26 -8.05 9.44 5.58
C ALA A 26 -9.22 8.87 6.39
N ALA A 27 -10.21 8.27 5.73
CA ALA A 27 -11.37 7.67 6.40
C ALA A 27 -10.96 6.50 7.30
N CYS A 28 -10.09 5.61 6.80
CA CYS A 28 -9.56 4.48 7.55
C CYS A 28 -8.70 4.93 8.73
N ALA A 29 -7.74 5.84 8.50
CA ALA A 29 -6.87 6.32 9.57
C ALA A 29 -7.65 7.12 10.63
N ALA A 30 -8.57 8.00 10.22
CA ALA A 30 -9.40 8.76 11.15
C ALA A 30 -10.35 7.85 11.93
N GLY A 31 -10.98 6.87 11.25
CA GLY A 31 -11.86 5.90 11.91
C GLY A 31 -11.12 5.07 12.97
N SER A 32 -9.89 4.60 12.67
CA SER A 32 -9.05 3.90 13.65
C SER A 32 -8.67 4.78 14.84
N VAL A 33 -8.35 6.06 14.59
CA VAL A 33 -8.05 7.04 15.66
C VAL A 33 -9.29 7.25 16.53
N ILE A 34 -10.46 7.45 15.92
CA ILE A 34 -11.73 7.65 16.63
C ILE A 34 -12.07 6.42 17.47
N ALA A 35 -11.98 5.21 16.91
CA ALA A 35 -12.21 3.97 17.63
C ALA A 35 -11.28 3.82 18.84
N MET A 36 -9.98 4.08 18.68
CA MET A 36 -8.99 4.04 19.76
C MET A 36 -9.34 5.01 20.89
N PHE A 37 -9.57 6.29 20.58
CA PHE A 37 -9.91 7.29 21.61
C PHE A 37 -11.26 7.02 22.28
N THR A 38 -12.23 6.50 21.54
CA THR A 38 -13.54 6.11 22.10
C THR A 38 -13.39 4.94 23.06
N ALA A 39 -12.62 3.91 22.70
CA ALA A 39 -12.32 2.78 23.58
C ALA A 39 -11.55 3.21 24.85
N VAL A 40 -10.57 4.09 24.70
CA VAL A 40 -9.79 4.61 25.84
C VAL A 40 -10.67 5.44 26.77
N SER A 41 -11.48 6.36 26.24
CA SER A 41 -12.32 7.24 27.07
C SER A 41 -13.40 6.47 27.83
N THR A 42 -13.99 5.45 27.21
CA THR A 42 -14.98 4.58 27.86
C THR A 42 -14.35 3.69 28.93
N ALA A 43 -13.17 3.11 28.66
CA ALA A 43 -12.40 2.36 29.65
C ALA A 43 -11.96 3.24 30.85
N GLN A 44 -11.56 4.48 30.59
CA GLN A 44 -11.25 5.46 31.63
C GLN A 44 -12.47 5.79 32.49
N ALA A 45 -13.64 5.99 31.87
CA ALA A 45 -14.88 6.25 32.59
C ALA A 45 -15.31 5.05 33.45
N ALA A 46 -15.01 3.83 33.02
CA ALA A 46 -15.24 2.60 33.79
C ALA A 46 -14.19 2.33 34.88
N GLY A 47 -13.07 3.06 34.89
CA GLY A 47 -11.97 2.84 35.84
C GLY A 47 -11.09 1.61 35.53
N ASP A 48 -11.18 1.03 34.33
CA ASP A 48 -10.42 -0.16 33.95
C ASP A 48 -9.07 0.19 33.30
N ALA A 49 -8.03 0.28 34.13
CA ALA A 49 -6.67 0.59 33.69
C ALA A 49 -6.07 -0.47 32.74
N ARG A 50 -6.51 -1.74 32.83
CA ARG A 50 -6.05 -2.80 31.93
C ARG A 50 -6.64 -2.61 30.54
N MET A 51 -7.94 -2.30 30.46
CA MET A 51 -8.62 -2.02 29.19
C MET A 51 -8.09 -0.76 28.51
N VAL A 52 -7.73 0.29 29.28
CA VAL A 52 -7.05 1.48 28.74
C VAL A 52 -5.74 1.09 28.07
N SER A 53 -4.91 0.31 28.76
CA SER A 53 -3.60 -0.12 28.24
C SER A 53 -3.75 -1.01 27.00
N ALA A 54 -4.70 -1.95 27.03
CA ALA A 54 -5.00 -2.83 25.90
C ALA A 54 -5.52 -2.05 24.69
N SER A 55 -6.43 -1.10 24.90
CA SER A 55 -6.99 -0.24 23.84
C SER A 55 -5.93 0.67 23.22
N ILE A 56 -5.00 1.19 24.02
CA ILE A 56 -3.87 1.98 23.52
C ILE A 56 -2.92 1.11 22.70
N ALA A 57 -2.56 -0.07 23.19
CA ALA A 57 -1.64 -0.97 22.49
C ALA A 57 -2.23 -1.46 21.16
N LEU A 58 -3.48 -1.96 21.18
CA LEU A 58 -4.18 -2.46 20.01
C LEU A 58 -4.49 -1.32 19.04
N GLY A 59 -5.21 -0.28 19.50
CA GLY A 59 -5.61 0.85 18.67
C GLY A 59 -4.41 1.62 18.12
N GLY A 60 -3.35 1.79 18.91
CA GLY A 60 -2.12 2.45 18.49
C GLY A 60 -1.42 1.73 17.35
N ASN A 61 -1.31 0.40 17.41
CA ASN A 61 -0.77 -0.41 16.32
C ASN A 61 -1.60 -0.27 15.05
N ILE A 62 -2.93 -0.38 15.15
CA ILE A 62 -3.84 -0.26 14.00
C ILE A 62 -3.70 1.12 13.33
N VAL A 63 -3.73 2.19 14.13
CA VAL A 63 -3.56 3.57 13.65
C VAL A 63 -2.21 3.72 12.96
N PHE A 64 -1.13 3.26 13.59
CA PHE A 64 0.22 3.37 13.05
C PHE A 64 0.35 2.70 11.68
N PHE A 65 -0.07 1.44 11.54
CA PHE A 65 0.04 0.72 10.27
C PHE A 65 -0.91 1.27 9.19
N THR A 66 -2.11 1.71 9.57
CA THR A 66 -3.06 2.31 8.62
C THR A 66 -2.51 3.62 8.06
N VAL A 67 -1.95 4.47 8.91
CA VAL A 67 -1.31 5.73 8.48
C VAL A 67 -0.08 5.45 7.61
N LEU A 68 0.76 4.49 8.00
CA LEU A 68 1.96 4.12 7.23
C LEU A 68 1.57 3.59 5.83
N ALA A 69 0.56 2.73 5.74
CA ALA A 69 0.04 2.24 4.47
C ALA A 69 -0.51 3.38 3.61
N ALA A 70 -1.29 4.30 4.20
CA ALA A 70 -1.81 5.48 3.50
C ALA A 70 -0.67 6.36 2.97
N VAL A 71 0.38 6.62 3.77
CA VAL A 71 1.57 7.39 3.36
C VAL A 71 2.24 6.72 2.16
N GLY A 72 2.48 5.41 2.20
CA GLY A 72 3.16 4.67 1.13
C GLY A 72 2.39 4.67 -0.19
N ILE A 73 1.07 4.55 -0.13
CA ILE A 73 0.19 4.57 -1.30
C ILE A 73 0.09 5.97 -1.88
N VAL A 74 -0.08 6.98 -1.04
CA VAL A 74 -0.10 8.37 -1.50
C VAL A 74 1.25 8.74 -2.11
N ALA A 75 2.37 8.33 -1.51
CA ALA A 75 3.70 8.51 -2.11
C ALA A 75 3.81 7.87 -3.51
N SER A 76 3.23 6.68 -3.69
CA SER A 76 3.28 5.95 -4.96
C SER A 76 2.40 6.61 -6.03
N THR A 77 1.17 6.97 -5.68
CA THR A 77 0.19 7.59 -6.58
C THR A 77 0.58 9.02 -6.96
N VAL A 78 1.03 9.84 -6.00
CA VAL A 78 1.62 11.17 -6.25
C VAL A 78 2.89 11.04 -7.09
N GLY A 79 3.73 10.03 -6.79
CA GLY A 79 4.88 9.65 -7.60
C GLY A 79 4.54 9.54 -9.08
N LEU A 80 3.58 8.67 -9.40
CA LEU A 80 3.15 8.41 -10.76
C LEU A 80 2.50 9.64 -11.40
N THR A 81 1.65 10.35 -10.68
CA THR A 81 0.96 11.58 -11.16
C THR A 81 1.98 12.67 -11.54
N LEU A 82 2.97 12.91 -10.69
CA LEU A 82 4.02 13.89 -10.98
C LEU A 82 4.97 13.40 -12.08
N THR A 83 5.15 12.08 -12.25
CA THR A 83 5.90 11.57 -13.41
C THR A 83 5.20 11.82 -14.74
N THR A 84 3.87 11.70 -14.79
CA THR A 84 3.09 11.99 -15.99
C THR A 84 3.11 13.47 -16.36
N GLN A 85 3.25 14.37 -15.37
CA GLN A 85 3.31 15.83 -15.54
C GLN A 85 4.74 16.37 -15.73
N ARG A 86 5.76 15.51 -15.87
CA ARG A 86 7.16 15.94 -15.98
C ARG A 86 7.41 16.97 -17.09
N ARG A 87 6.68 16.87 -18.21
CA ARG A 87 6.81 17.79 -19.35
C ARG A 87 6.32 19.19 -18.99
N ASP A 88 5.16 19.29 -18.33
CA ASP A 88 4.58 20.58 -17.92
C ASP A 88 5.46 21.26 -16.87
N HIS A 89 5.98 20.48 -15.92
CA HIS A 89 6.94 21.00 -14.93
C HIS A 89 8.27 21.43 -15.55
N ALA A 90 8.74 20.74 -16.60
CA ALA A 90 9.92 21.15 -17.34
C ALA A 90 9.67 22.46 -18.10
N LEU A 91 8.48 22.65 -18.68
CA LEU A 91 8.10 23.92 -19.30
C LEU A 91 8.07 25.07 -18.29
N TRP A 92 7.58 24.86 -17.07
CA TRP A 92 7.64 25.86 -16.00
C TRP A 92 9.08 26.26 -15.66
N ALA A 93 10.00 25.29 -15.64
CA ALA A 93 11.41 25.56 -15.40
C ALA A 93 12.06 26.35 -16.55
N ILE A 94 11.75 26.00 -17.80
CA ILE A 94 12.20 26.72 -19.01
C ILE A 94 11.67 28.17 -19.04
N LEU A 95 10.44 28.39 -18.57
CA LEU A 95 9.85 29.73 -18.40
C LEU A 95 10.46 30.52 -17.22
N GLY A 96 11.49 30.00 -16.56
CA GLY A 96 12.24 30.70 -15.51
C GLY A 96 11.61 30.62 -14.11
N ILE A 97 10.60 29.76 -13.89
CA ILE A 97 9.99 29.63 -12.56
C ILE A 97 11.00 28.95 -11.61
N PRO A 98 11.34 29.57 -10.45
CA PRO A 98 12.34 29.02 -9.56
C PRO A 98 11.86 27.71 -8.93
N ARG A 99 12.78 26.73 -8.79
CA ARG A 99 12.48 25.38 -8.25
C ARG A 99 11.80 25.40 -6.88
N ASN A 100 12.12 26.39 -6.03
CA ASN A 100 11.49 26.53 -4.72
C ASN A 100 9.99 26.90 -4.85
N ARG A 101 9.62 27.72 -5.84
CA ARG A 101 8.21 28.05 -6.12
C ARG A 101 7.46 26.84 -6.67
N ILE A 102 8.08 26.04 -7.54
CA ILE A 102 7.50 24.77 -8.01
C ILE A 102 7.25 23.82 -6.83
N ARG A 103 8.24 23.64 -5.93
CA ARG A 103 8.05 22.82 -4.72
C ARG A 103 6.92 23.33 -3.83
N PHE A 104 6.82 24.65 -3.66
CA PHE A 104 5.76 25.26 -2.86
C PHE A 104 4.39 24.97 -3.48
N ILE A 105 4.22 25.21 -4.78
CA ILE A 105 2.98 24.93 -5.52
C ILE A 105 2.56 23.47 -5.34
N LEU A 106 3.47 22.52 -5.62
CA LEU A 106 3.17 21.09 -5.50
C LEU A 106 2.82 20.68 -4.07
N ARG A 107 3.46 21.27 -3.05
CA ARG A 107 3.11 21.00 -1.65
C ARG A 107 1.76 21.57 -1.28
N THR A 108 1.43 22.78 -1.75
CA THR A 108 0.11 23.38 -1.55
C THR A 108 -0.97 22.53 -2.21
N GLU A 109 -0.74 22.01 -3.41
CA GLU A 109 -1.66 21.06 -4.06
C GLU A 109 -1.90 19.81 -3.21
N LEU A 110 -0.85 19.24 -2.62
CA LEU A 110 -0.98 18.09 -1.71
C LEU A 110 -1.72 18.43 -0.42
N VAL A 111 -1.52 19.62 0.14
CA VAL A 111 -2.29 20.09 1.31
C VAL A 111 -3.76 20.27 0.96
N VAL A 112 -4.06 20.90 -0.18
CA VAL A 112 -5.45 21.10 -0.64
C VAL A 112 -6.11 19.74 -0.92
N LEU A 113 -5.40 18.83 -1.58
CA LEU A 113 -5.87 17.47 -1.82
C LEU A 113 -6.13 16.71 -0.52
N GLY A 114 -5.19 16.76 0.43
CA GLY A 114 -5.31 16.10 1.72
C GLY A 114 -6.43 16.70 2.58
N ALA A 115 -6.60 18.02 2.55
CA ALA A 115 -7.68 18.70 3.28
C ALA A 115 -9.05 18.36 2.67
N ALA A 116 -9.17 18.36 1.34
CA ALA A 116 -10.39 17.94 0.65
C ALA A 116 -10.72 16.46 0.91
N ALA A 117 -9.69 15.61 0.91
CA ALA A 117 -9.84 14.19 1.23
C ALA A 117 -10.29 13.98 2.69
N GLY A 118 -9.67 14.71 3.62
CA GLY A 118 -10.04 14.72 5.03
C GLY A 118 -11.46 15.25 5.27
N ALA A 119 -11.89 16.28 4.53
CA ALA A 119 -13.26 16.78 4.61
C ALA A 119 -14.29 15.73 4.16
N LEU A 120 -14.02 14.98 3.08
CA LEU A 120 -14.86 13.86 2.66
C LEU A 120 -14.78 12.66 3.61
N ALA A 121 -13.67 12.51 4.35
CA ALA A 121 -13.52 11.47 5.36
C ALA A 121 -14.34 11.74 6.63
N VAL A 122 -14.73 12.99 6.92
CA VAL A 122 -15.53 13.35 8.12
C VAL A 122 -16.80 12.50 8.27
N PRO A 123 -17.68 12.36 7.26
CA PRO A 123 -18.86 11.50 7.38
C PRO A 123 -18.54 9.99 7.34
N LEU A 124 -17.40 9.61 6.78
CA LEU A 124 -17.01 8.19 6.64
C LEU A 124 -16.31 7.65 7.89
N ALA A 125 -15.59 8.50 8.63
CA ALA A 125 -14.78 8.09 9.77
C ALA A 125 -15.62 7.50 10.93
N PRO A 126 -16.81 8.02 11.28
CA PRO A 126 -17.67 7.40 12.29
C PRO A 126 -18.17 6.01 11.87
N LEU A 127 -18.43 5.79 10.56
CA LEU A 127 -18.82 4.47 10.06
C LEU A 127 -17.67 3.48 10.28
N VAL A 128 -16.46 3.83 9.86
CA VAL A 128 -15.25 3.03 10.08
C VAL A 128 -15.02 2.77 11.57
N ALA A 129 -15.16 3.80 12.41
CA ALA A 129 -14.99 3.68 13.86
C ALA A 129 -16.03 2.74 14.48
N SER A 130 -17.30 2.86 14.08
CA SER A 130 -18.38 1.99 14.58
C SER A 130 -18.16 0.53 14.20
N THR A 131 -17.70 0.27 12.97
CA THR A 131 -17.35 -1.09 12.54
C THR A 131 -16.14 -1.63 13.29
N ALA A 132 -15.13 -0.81 13.54
CA ALA A 132 -13.95 -1.22 14.31
C ALA A 132 -14.30 -1.56 15.77
N LEU A 133 -15.12 -0.73 16.43
CA LEU A 133 -15.58 -0.98 17.79
C LEU A 133 -16.46 -2.23 17.86
N ALA A 134 -17.40 -2.41 16.92
CA ALA A 134 -18.21 -3.61 16.84
C ALA A 134 -17.32 -4.86 16.68
N GLN A 135 -16.33 -4.80 15.80
CA GLN A 135 -15.35 -5.86 15.63
C GLN A 135 -14.57 -6.16 16.92
N TRP A 136 -14.09 -5.15 17.64
CA TRP A 136 -13.37 -5.33 18.92
C TRP A 136 -14.26 -5.99 19.97
N THR A 137 -15.55 -5.61 20.05
CA THR A 137 -16.50 -6.26 20.96
C THR A 137 -16.73 -7.74 20.61
N THR A 138 -16.83 -8.08 19.32
CA THR A 138 -17.04 -9.48 18.90
C THR A 138 -15.83 -10.37 19.18
N THR A 139 -14.63 -9.80 19.24
CA THR A 139 -13.40 -10.52 19.60
C THR A 139 -13.15 -10.59 21.11
N GLY A 140 -14.12 -10.15 21.93
CA GLY A 140 -14.09 -10.32 23.38
C GLY A 140 -13.52 -9.13 24.17
N LEU A 141 -13.27 -7.96 23.56
CA LEU A 141 -13.02 -6.75 24.33
C LEU A 141 -14.35 -6.19 24.87
N ASP A 142 -14.50 -6.17 26.20
CA ASP A 142 -15.61 -5.46 26.84
C ASP A 142 -15.36 -3.94 26.80
N LEU A 143 -15.91 -3.31 25.76
CA LEU A 143 -15.80 -1.87 25.54
C LEU A 143 -16.84 -1.06 26.34
N HIS A 144 -17.50 -1.66 27.34
CA HIS A 144 -18.41 -0.95 28.25
C HIS A 144 -19.51 -0.14 27.51
N GLY A 145 -20.01 -0.68 26.38
CA GLY A 145 -21.02 0.00 25.56
C GLY A 145 -20.51 1.17 24.70
N ALA A 146 -19.20 1.21 24.40
CA ALA A 146 -18.63 2.25 23.54
C ALA A 146 -19.34 2.35 22.18
N THR A 147 -19.87 3.54 21.88
CA THR A 147 -20.48 3.85 20.59
C THR A 147 -19.78 5.04 19.96
N ALA A 148 -19.59 5.01 18.64
CA ALA A 148 -18.99 6.10 17.90
C ALA A 148 -20.01 7.26 17.76
N GLY A 149 -20.06 8.15 18.74
CA GLY A 149 -20.79 9.41 18.65
C GLY A 149 -20.16 10.37 17.63
N PHE A 150 -20.82 11.48 17.30
CA PHE A 150 -20.20 12.56 16.53
C PHE A 150 -19.73 13.69 17.46
N HIS A 151 -18.43 13.96 17.47
CA HIS A 151 -17.80 15.02 18.25
C HIS A 151 -17.01 15.95 17.32
N LEU A 152 -16.89 17.24 17.69
CA LEU A 152 -16.23 18.25 16.85
C LEU A 152 -14.76 17.93 16.56
N TRP A 153 -14.07 17.26 17.49
CA TRP A 153 -12.67 16.87 17.31
C TRP A 153 -12.49 15.80 16.22
N HIS A 154 -13.54 15.05 15.85
CA HIS A 154 -13.51 14.11 14.72
C HIS A 154 -13.20 14.82 13.39
N VAL A 155 -13.68 16.05 13.22
CA VAL A 155 -13.38 16.87 12.04
C VAL A 155 -11.88 17.15 11.96
N GLY A 156 -11.27 17.54 13.08
CA GLY A 156 -9.83 17.76 13.19
C GLY A 156 -9.04 16.48 12.89
N ALA A 157 -9.44 15.35 13.48
CA ALA A 157 -8.81 14.06 13.25
C ALA A 157 -8.88 13.66 11.77
N SER A 158 -10.05 13.75 11.12
CA SER A 158 -10.21 13.43 9.70
C SER A 158 -9.39 14.32 8.76
N VAL A 159 -9.37 15.63 9.02
CA VAL A 159 -8.56 16.58 8.23
C VAL A 159 -7.07 16.28 8.39
N LEU A 160 -6.60 16.04 9.62
CA LEU A 160 -5.20 15.69 9.88
C LEU A 160 -4.83 14.34 9.23
N SER A 161 -5.70 13.32 9.34
CA SER A 161 -5.53 12.02 8.70
C SER A 161 -5.52 12.08 7.18
N GLY A 162 -6.07 13.13 6.55
CA GLY A 162 -5.91 13.37 5.12
C GLY A 162 -4.63 14.14 4.77
N VAL A 163 -4.32 15.21 5.50
CA VAL A 163 -3.19 16.10 5.20
C VAL A 163 -1.84 15.44 5.50
N VAL A 164 -1.72 14.74 6.64
CA VAL A 164 -0.44 14.16 7.09
C VAL A 164 0.09 13.11 6.09
N PRO A 165 -0.68 12.10 5.64
CA PRO A 165 -0.21 11.15 4.64
C PRO A 165 0.15 11.79 3.29
N CYS A 166 -0.63 12.78 2.84
CA CYS A 166 -0.35 13.53 1.61
C CYS A 166 0.96 14.30 1.68
N LEU A 167 1.23 14.97 2.80
CA LEU A 167 2.48 15.70 3.00
C LEU A 167 3.67 14.76 3.13
N LEU A 168 3.60 13.76 4.01
CA LEU A 168 4.71 12.83 4.24
C LEU A 168 5.02 12.01 2.98
N GLY A 169 3.99 11.46 2.32
CA GLY A 169 4.15 10.66 1.11
C GLY A 169 4.63 11.49 -0.09
N GLY A 170 4.13 12.72 -0.23
CA GLY A 170 4.50 13.62 -1.32
C GLY A 170 5.80 14.40 -1.11
N TRP A 171 6.33 14.50 0.11
CA TRP A 171 7.50 15.33 0.40
C TRP A 171 8.74 14.95 -0.42
N GLY A 172 9.07 13.65 -0.43
CA GLY A 172 10.22 13.14 -1.18
C GLY A 172 9.98 13.15 -2.69
N VAL A 173 8.72 13.02 -3.14
CA VAL A 173 8.35 13.04 -4.55
C VAL A 173 8.44 14.45 -5.12
N THR A 174 7.81 15.43 -4.46
CA THR A 174 7.82 16.84 -4.87
C THR A 174 9.24 17.42 -4.88
N ARG A 175 10.08 17.05 -3.90
CA ARG A 175 11.49 17.45 -3.88
C ARG A 175 12.26 16.90 -5.08
N ARG A 176 12.00 15.65 -5.49
CA ARG A 176 12.62 15.01 -6.65
C ARG A 176 12.10 15.62 -7.96
N ALA A 177 10.78 15.78 -8.10
CA ALA A 177 10.15 16.38 -9.27
C ALA A 177 10.71 17.77 -9.60
N ALA A 178 10.87 18.63 -8.59
CA ALA A 178 11.43 19.98 -8.77
C ALA A 178 12.96 20.02 -9.00
N LYS A 179 13.68 18.90 -8.88
CA LYS A 179 15.13 18.81 -9.14
C LYS A 179 15.45 18.14 -10.48
N THR A 180 14.48 17.55 -11.16
CA THR A 180 14.70 16.81 -12.40
C THR A 180 15.22 17.77 -13.50
N PRO A 181 16.41 17.54 -14.08
CA PRO A 181 16.99 18.43 -15.10
C PRO A 181 16.15 18.48 -16.38
N GLU A 182 15.99 19.67 -16.94
CA GLU A 182 15.14 20.00 -18.11
C GLU A 182 15.46 19.16 -19.36
N MET A 183 16.74 18.88 -19.61
CA MET A 183 17.17 18.04 -20.75
C MET A 183 16.76 16.56 -20.62
N ARG A 184 16.49 16.06 -19.40
CA ARG A 184 16.01 14.67 -19.20
C ARG A 184 14.51 14.52 -19.43
N ALA A 185 13.75 15.62 -19.49
CA ALA A 185 12.32 15.56 -19.79
C ALA A 185 12.05 15.31 -21.30
N PHE A 186 13.03 15.64 -22.16
CA PHE A 186 12.95 15.46 -23.61
C PHE A 186 13.69 14.22 -24.14
N ARG A 187 14.63 13.66 -23.37
CA ARG A 187 15.28 12.38 -23.69
C ARG A 187 14.50 11.25 -23.02
N ASP A 188 13.85 10.39 -23.81
CA ASP A 188 13.26 9.11 -23.38
C ASP A 188 14.36 8.11 -22.93
N LEU A 189 15.22 8.52 -22.00
CA LEU A 189 16.27 7.66 -21.44
C LEU A 189 15.73 6.92 -20.23
N SER A 190 15.95 5.60 -20.25
CA SER A 190 15.68 4.58 -19.24
C SER A 190 15.74 5.13 -17.81
N ASP A 191 14.74 4.80 -16.99
CA ASP A 191 14.68 5.20 -15.59
C ASP A 191 16.04 4.95 -14.90
N PRO A 192 16.63 5.96 -14.23
CA PRO A 192 17.92 5.78 -13.57
C PRO A 192 17.86 4.62 -12.55
N PRO A 193 18.99 3.91 -12.33
CA PRO A 193 19.03 2.80 -11.39
C PRO A 193 18.53 3.23 -10.02
N ALA A 194 17.69 2.38 -9.40
CA ALA A 194 16.98 2.66 -8.15
C ALA A 194 17.93 2.70 -6.94
N ARG A 195 18.76 3.73 -6.83
CA ARG A 195 19.54 3.99 -5.62
C ARG A 195 18.62 4.57 -4.54
N PRO A 196 18.58 3.98 -3.33
CA PRO A 196 17.79 4.55 -2.24
C PRO A 196 18.36 5.93 -1.90
N GLY A 197 17.49 6.95 -1.83
CA GLY A 197 17.89 8.26 -1.35
C GLY A 197 18.23 8.22 0.14
N VAL A 198 19.07 9.14 0.62
CA VAL A 198 19.56 9.19 2.01
C VAL A 198 18.45 8.98 3.04
N THR A 199 17.32 9.68 2.91
CA THR A 199 16.18 9.54 3.84
C THR A 199 15.60 8.13 3.86
N ARG A 200 15.51 7.48 2.70
CA ARG A 200 15.03 6.09 2.59
C ARG A 200 16.03 5.12 3.21
N SER A 201 17.33 5.37 3.06
CA SER A 201 18.39 4.55 3.66
C SER A 201 18.42 4.69 5.18
N VAL A 202 18.27 5.92 5.72
CA VAL A 202 18.18 6.15 7.18
C VAL A 202 16.95 5.45 7.75
N LEU A 203 15.77 5.59 7.12
CA LEU A 203 14.56 4.90 7.56
C LEU A 203 14.72 3.37 7.49
N ALA A 204 15.39 2.85 6.46
CA ALA A 204 15.69 1.42 6.35
C ALA A 204 16.61 0.94 7.47
N LEU A 205 17.62 1.73 7.84
CA LEU A 205 18.51 1.42 8.96
C LEU A 205 17.74 1.42 10.29
N CYS A 206 16.84 2.38 10.51
CA CYS A 206 15.97 2.39 11.69
C CYS A 206 15.03 1.18 11.75
N LEU A 207 14.40 0.81 10.62
CA LEU A 207 13.56 -0.38 10.56
C LEU A 207 14.38 -1.66 10.79
N LEU A 208 15.59 -1.74 10.24
CA LEU A 208 16.50 -2.86 10.45
C LEU A 208 16.93 -2.97 11.93
N ALA A 209 17.22 -1.85 12.58
CA ALA A 209 17.46 -1.82 14.02
C ALA A 209 16.23 -2.29 14.81
N GLY A 210 15.02 -1.92 14.37
CA GLY A 210 13.76 -2.42 14.94
C GLY A 210 13.56 -3.92 14.76
N VAL A 211 13.87 -4.48 13.57
CA VAL A 211 13.84 -5.94 13.35
C VAL A 211 14.78 -6.64 14.32
N VAL A 212 16.04 -6.22 14.38
CA VAL A 212 17.06 -6.84 15.24
C VAL A 212 16.66 -6.70 16.71
N GLY A 213 16.27 -5.50 17.14
CA GLY A 213 15.89 -5.22 18.52
C GLY A 213 14.66 -5.99 18.99
N MET A 214 13.70 -6.29 18.11
CA MET A 214 12.49 -7.05 18.45
C MET A 214 12.71 -8.57 18.30
N TRP A 215 13.52 -9.02 17.35
CA TRP A 215 13.81 -10.45 17.17
C TRP A 215 14.73 -11.02 18.25
N ILE A 216 15.64 -10.22 18.84
CA ILE A 216 16.50 -10.69 19.95
C ILE A 216 15.67 -11.28 21.11
N PRO A 217 14.76 -10.52 21.74
CA PRO A 217 13.88 -11.08 22.78
C PRO A 217 12.85 -12.05 22.20
N GLY A 218 12.38 -11.81 20.96
CA GLY A 218 11.34 -12.64 20.34
C GLY A 218 11.77 -14.08 20.02
N LEU A 219 13.05 -14.28 19.69
CA LEU A 219 13.63 -15.60 19.40
C LEU A 219 14.17 -16.31 20.64
N GLY A 220 13.96 -15.75 21.84
CA GLY A 220 14.41 -16.35 23.09
C GLY A 220 15.92 -16.28 23.32
N LEU A 221 16.61 -15.30 22.70
CA LEU A 221 18.04 -15.07 22.96
C LEU A 221 18.29 -14.40 24.31
N GLU A 222 17.24 -13.89 24.97
CA GLU A 222 17.27 -13.37 26.33
C GLU A 222 16.77 -14.43 27.34
N LEU A 223 17.43 -14.48 28.50
CA LEU A 223 17.19 -15.49 29.54
C LEU A 223 15.89 -15.23 30.34
N GLU A 224 15.29 -14.04 30.23
CA GLU A 224 14.15 -13.62 31.04
C GLU A 224 12.99 -13.14 30.15
N GLY A 225 11.95 -13.96 29.99
CA GLY A 225 10.74 -13.57 29.28
C GLY A 225 9.75 -14.72 29.13
N GLY A 226 8.46 -14.45 29.39
CA GLY A 226 7.38 -15.42 29.19
C GLY A 226 7.07 -15.67 27.71
N ILE A 227 6.41 -16.80 27.40
CA ILE A 227 6.06 -17.21 26.03
C ILE A 227 5.21 -16.15 25.31
N GLU A 228 4.24 -15.56 26.00
CA GLU A 228 3.38 -14.49 25.46
C GLU A 228 4.19 -13.26 25.04
N GLN A 229 5.20 -12.89 25.84
CA GLN A 229 6.05 -11.76 25.57
C GLN A 229 7.02 -12.02 24.41
N ARG A 230 7.61 -13.22 24.35
CA ARG A 230 8.49 -13.66 23.24
C ARG A 230 7.74 -13.66 21.91
N THR A 231 6.56 -14.27 21.86
CA THR A 231 5.72 -14.29 20.64
C THR A 231 5.29 -12.89 20.21
N ALA A 232 4.94 -12.00 21.14
CA ALA A 232 4.63 -10.60 20.83
C ALA A 232 5.82 -9.83 20.23
N PHE A 233 7.05 -10.06 20.73
CA PHE A 233 8.25 -9.45 20.18
C PHE A 233 8.64 -10.02 18.81
N ALA A 234 8.52 -11.34 18.60
CA ALA A 234 8.73 -11.97 17.29
C ALA A 234 7.78 -11.37 16.24
N PHE A 235 6.49 -11.28 16.60
CA PHE A 235 5.45 -10.65 15.81
C PHE A 235 5.77 -9.16 15.50
N ALA A 236 6.20 -8.38 16.49
CA ALA A 236 6.59 -6.98 16.29
C ALA A 236 7.77 -6.86 15.32
N GLY A 237 8.79 -7.71 15.45
CA GLY A 237 9.94 -7.71 14.55
C GLY A 237 9.57 -8.09 13.11
N ASP A 238 8.62 -9.01 12.93
CA ASP A 238 8.09 -9.35 11.61
C ASP A 238 7.36 -8.17 10.94
N LEU A 239 6.63 -7.37 11.72
CA LEU A 239 6.02 -6.13 11.23
C LEU A 239 7.09 -5.14 10.73
N PHE A 240 8.17 -4.95 11.50
CA PHE A 240 9.31 -4.14 11.08
C PHE A 240 9.98 -4.70 9.82
N LEU A 241 10.09 -6.03 9.71
CA LEU A 241 10.70 -6.71 8.57
C LEU A 241 9.87 -6.51 7.30
N ILE A 242 8.54 -6.71 7.36
CA ILE A 242 7.64 -6.48 6.22
C ILE A 242 7.74 -5.02 5.77
N CYS A 243 7.70 -4.07 6.71
CA CYS A 243 7.86 -2.65 6.41
C CYS A 243 9.22 -2.34 5.76
N LEU A 244 10.31 -2.93 6.26
CA LEU A 244 11.67 -2.78 5.72
C LEU A 244 11.77 -3.30 4.29
N LEU A 245 11.29 -4.52 4.05
CA LEU A 245 11.37 -5.19 2.75
C LEU A 245 10.56 -4.44 1.68
N LEU A 246 9.37 -3.96 2.04
CA LEU A 246 8.53 -3.15 1.15
C LEU A 246 9.10 -1.75 0.97
N LEU A 247 9.67 -1.15 2.03
CA LEU A 247 10.43 0.10 1.91
C LEU A 247 11.63 -0.10 0.99
N MET A 248 12.22 -1.27 0.89
CA MET A 248 13.26 -1.63 -0.09
C MET A 248 12.69 -2.29 -1.36
N GLY A 249 11.42 -2.04 -1.69
CA GLY A 249 10.69 -2.70 -2.77
C GLY A 249 11.44 -2.91 -4.10
N PRO A 250 12.15 -1.93 -4.69
CA PRO A 250 12.90 -2.14 -5.92
C PRO A 250 14.03 -3.15 -5.79
N TRP A 251 14.60 -3.32 -4.60
CA TRP A 251 15.68 -4.26 -4.32
C TRP A 251 15.15 -5.64 -3.96
N VAL A 252 13.92 -5.75 -3.48
CA VAL A 252 13.30 -7.02 -3.06
C VAL A 252 12.36 -7.57 -4.13
N LEU A 253 11.37 -6.77 -4.56
CA LEU A 253 10.35 -7.19 -5.51
C LEU A 253 10.88 -7.35 -6.94
N THR A 254 11.88 -6.56 -7.36
CA THR A 254 12.47 -6.71 -8.71
C THR A 254 13.21 -8.04 -8.89
N PRO A 255 14.17 -8.44 -8.03
CA PRO A 255 14.79 -9.75 -8.17
C PRO A 255 13.80 -10.87 -7.91
N LEU A 256 12.87 -10.72 -6.96
CA LEU A 256 11.82 -11.71 -6.75
C LEU A 256 11.01 -11.96 -8.03
N MET A 257 10.55 -10.88 -8.67
CA MET A 257 9.84 -10.94 -9.95
C MET A 257 10.69 -11.64 -11.02
N ARG A 258 12.00 -11.34 -11.11
CA ARG A 258 12.89 -11.98 -12.08
C ARG A 258 13.09 -13.48 -11.81
N LEU A 259 13.22 -13.86 -10.55
CA LEU A 259 13.49 -15.23 -10.12
C LEU A 259 12.30 -16.13 -10.45
N TRP A 260 11.10 -15.78 -9.98
CA TRP A 260 9.94 -16.66 -10.18
C TRP A 260 9.47 -16.67 -11.64
N THR A 261 9.56 -15.54 -12.37
CA THR A 261 9.22 -15.53 -13.81
C THR A 261 10.21 -16.31 -14.66
N ALA A 262 11.45 -16.51 -14.20
CA ALA A 262 12.43 -17.37 -14.88
C ALA A 262 12.13 -18.86 -14.71
N LEU A 263 11.44 -19.26 -13.65
CA LEU A 263 11.02 -20.65 -13.43
C LEU A 263 9.89 -21.09 -14.38
N VAL A 264 9.14 -20.14 -14.96
CA VAL A 264 8.03 -20.42 -15.87
C VAL A 264 8.54 -20.55 -17.31
N PRO A 265 8.46 -21.74 -17.95
CA PRO A 265 8.98 -21.96 -19.30
C PRO A 265 8.28 -21.10 -20.33
N SER A 266 9.05 -20.44 -21.19
CA SER A 266 8.55 -19.38 -22.05
C SER A 266 8.09 -19.90 -23.42
N ARG A 267 6.90 -20.52 -23.47
CA ARG A 267 6.35 -21.06 -24.73
C ARG A 267 5.52 -20.08 -25.56
N GLY A 268 5.14 -18.91 -25.03
CA GLY A 268 4.27 -17.94 -25.70
C GLY A 268 4.92 -16.56 -25.92
N VAL A 269 4.67 -15.95 -27.10
CA VAL A 269 5.12 -14.57 -27.42
C VAL A 269 4.52 -13.55 -26.44
N ALA A 270 3.24 -13.70 -26.10
CA ALA A 270 2.56 -12.80 -25.16
C ALA A 270 3.15 -12.84 -23.74
N TRP A 271 3.60 -14.02 -23.27
CA TRP A 271 4.29 -14.15 -21.98
C TRP A 271 5.66 -13.48 -22.02
N HIS A 272 6.45 -13.72 -23.07
CA HIS A 272 7.74 -13.07 -23.23
C HIS A 272 7.64 -11.54 -23.27
N LEU A 273 6.68 -11.01 -24.02
CA LEU A 273 6.42 -9.57 -24.09
C LEU A 273 6.05 -9.00 -22.72
N ALA A 274 5.17 -9.68 -21.97
CA ALA A 274 4.79 -9.27 -20.62
C ALA A 274 6.00 -9.25 -19.66
N VAL A 275 6.84 -10.30 -19.68
CA VAL A 275 8.05 -10.37 -18.83
C VAL A 275 9.05 -9.27 -19.19
N GLN A 276 9.32 -9.05 -20.48
CA GLN A 276 10.23 -7.99 -20.94
C GLN A 276 9.71 -6.59 -20.58
N SER A 277 8.41 -6.34 -20.76
CA SER A 277 7.75 -5.10 -20.35
C SER A 277 7.88 -4.85 -18.85
N CYS A 278 7.62 -5.87 -18.02
CA CYS A 278 7.77 -5.76 -16.57
C CYS A 278 9.21 -5.50 -16.13
N ARG A 279 10.20 -6.10 -16.82
CA ARG A 279 11.64 -5.95 -16.52
C ARG A 279 12.18 -4.58 -16.90
N THR A 280 11.80 -4.08 -18.08
CA THR A 280 12.19 -2.74 -18.55
C THR A 280 11.58 -1.64 -17.68
N ARG A 281 10.39 -1.88 -17.11
CA ARG A 281 9.66 -0.94 -16.26
C ARG A 281 9.65 -1.34 -14.78
N ALA A 282 10.76 -1.90 -14.29
CA ALA A 282 10.85 -2.45 -12.93
C ALA A 282 10.38 -1.48 -11.84
N ALA A 283 10.74 -0.18 -11.93
CA ALA A 283 10.33 0.81 -10.93
C ALA A 283 8.80 1.00 -10.85
N ARG A 284 8.09 0.91 -11.99
CA ARG A 284 6.62 1.00 -12.03
C ARG A 284 5.96 -0.30 -11.61
N SER A 285 6.50 -1.44 -12.04
CA SER A 285 6.06 -2.77 -11.60
C SER A 285 6.13 -2.92 -10.07
N VAL A 286 7.15 -2.35 -9.44
CA VAL A 286 7.27 -2.34 -7.97
C VAL A 286 6.13 -1.54 -7.34
N ALA A 287 5.76 -0.38 -7.89
CA ALA A 287 4.69 0.45 -7.35
C ALA A 287 3.30 -0.21 -7.48
N THR A 288 3.07 -1.02 -8.52
CA THR A 288 1.81 -1.77 -8.68
C THR A 288 1.74 -2.99 -7.75
N VAL A 289 2.87 -3.67 -7.52
CA VAL A 289 2.92 -4.89 -6.69
C VAL A 289 2.91 -4.59 -5.19
N LEU A 290 3.57 -3.52 -4.76
CA LEU A 290 3.82 -3.21 -3.35
C LEU A 290 2.56 -3.17 -2.47
N PRO A 291 1.43 -2.55 -2.87
CA PRO A 291 0.24 -2.52 -2.03
C PRO A 291 -0.40 -3.91 -1.84
N PHE A 292 -0.42 -4.74 -2.88
CA PHE A 292 -0.93 -6.12 -2.75
C PHE A 292 0.00 -7.00 -1.91
N ALA A 293 1.32 -6.86 -2.09
CA ALA A 293 2.31 -7.56 -1.28
C ALA A 293 2.17 -7.20 0.20
N LEU A 294 2.02 -5.90 0.51
CA LEU A 294 1.74 -5.41 1.86
C LEU A 294 0.48 -6.05 2.46
N SER A 295 -0.61 -6.06 1.68
CA SER A 295 -1.89 -6.60 2.13
C SER A 295 -1.82 -8.09 2.48
N LEU A 296 -1.20 -8.91 1.62
CA LEU A 296 -1.08 -10.35 1.81
C LEU A 296 -0.13 -10.70 2.95
N SER A 297 1.00 -9.99 3.07
CA SER A 297 1.96 -10.22 4.15
C SER A 297 1.36 -9.90 5.53
N PHE A 298 0.62 -8.80 5.65
CA PHE A 298 -0.02 -8.44 6.91
C PHE A 298 -1.15 -9.42 7.29
N VAL A 299 -2.00 -9.82 6.34
CA VAL A 299 -3.01 -10.85 6.60
C VAL A 299 -2.35 -12.16 7.02
N GLY A 300 -1.31 -12.59 6.32
CA GLY A 300 -0.57 -13.81 6.64
C GLY A 300 0.05 -13.79 8.03
N LEU A 301 0.78 -12.73 8.39
CA LEU A 301 1.39 -12.56 9.70
C LEU A 301 0.37 -12.67 10.85
N PHE A 302 -0.79 -12.04 10.72
CA PHE A 302 -1.81 -12.09 11.76
C PHE A 302 -2.53 -13.42 11.84
N MET A 303 -2.74 -14.12 10.72
CA MET A 303 -3.23 -15.51 10.73
C MET A 303 -2.27 -16.43 11.48
N VAL A 304 -0.95 -16.26 11.27
CA VAL A 304 0.08 -17.02 12.00
C VAL A 304 0.01 -16.74 13.50
N MET A 305 -0.02 -15.46 13.90
CA MET A 305 -0.11 -15.10 15.32
C MET A 305 -1.41 -15.60 15.96
N GLY A 306 -2.54 -15.44 15.26
CA GLY A 306 -3.84 -15.89 15.73
C GLY A 306 -3.95 -17.41 15.91
N ASN A 307 -3.16 -18.20 15.18
CA ASN A 307 -3.12 -19.66 15.33
C ASN A 307 -2.31 -20.11 16.56
N VAL A 308 -1.37 -19.27 17.02
CA VAL A 308 -0.50 -19.59 18.15
C VAL A 308 -1.05 -19.04 19.47
N MET A 309 -1.87 -17.98 19.43
CA MET A 309 -2.43 -17.37 20.63
C MET A 309 -3.55 -18.21 21.26
N PRO A 310 -3.49 -18.53 22.56
CA PRO A 310 -4.56 -19.27 23.25
C PRO A 310 -5.90 -18.53 23.19
N GLY A 311 -6.97 -19.22 22.77
CA GLY A 311 -8.32 -18.66 22.68
C GLY A 311 -8.61 -17.82 21.43
N SER A 312 -7.61 -17.61 20.56
CA SER A 312 -7.80 -17.01 19.23
C SER A 312 -8.15 -18.09 18.21
N THR A 313 -9.05 -17.78 17.28
CA THR A 313 -9.51 -18.75 16.27
C THR A 313 -8.69 -18.73 14.97
N ALA A 314 -7.68 -17.84 14.88
CA ALA A 314 -6.99 -17.52 13.63
C ALA A 314 -7.97 -17.22 12.48
N GLY A 315 -9.17 -16.72 12.82
CA GLY A 315 -10.25 -16.54 11.88
C GLY A 315 -10.05 -15.31 11.01
N LEU A 316 -10.67 -15.30 9.83
CA LEU A 316 -10.76 -14.09 9.00
C LEU A 316 -11.37 -12.91 9.76
N GLY A 317 -12.26 -13.17 10.71
CA GLY A 317 -12.82 -12.15 11.61
C GLY A 317 -11.72 -11.43 12.38
N ASP A 318 -10.91 -12.18 13.16
CA ASP A 318 -9.83 -11.66 13.99
C ASP A 318 -8.80 -10.84 13.19
N VAL A 319 -8.47 -11.29 11.98
CA VAL A 319 -7.55 -10.57 11.10
C VAL A 319 -8.17 -9.29 10.52
N LEU A 320 -9.44 -9.34 10.14
CA LEU A 320 -10.17 -8.15 9.68
C LEU A 320 -10.38 -7.13 10.80
N VAL A 321 -10.48 -7.58 12.05
CA VAL A 321 -10.62 -6.73 13.24
C VAL A 321 -9.38 -5.85 13.43
N VAL A 322 -8.18 -6.41 13.24
CA VAL A 322 -6.93 -5.67 13.48
C VAL A 322 -6.38 -4.98 12.22
N LEU A 323 -6.55 -5.59 11.04
CA LEU A 323 -5.92 -5.09 9.81
C LEU A 323 -6.90 -4.79 8.67
N GLY A 324 -8.21 -4.93 8.88
CA GLY A 324 -9.20 -4.66 7.83
C GLY A 324 -9.00 -3.31 7.15
N TRP A 325 -8.63 -2.29 7.92
CA TRP A 325 -8.35 -0.95 7.42
C TRP A 325 -7.05 -0.85 6.62
N VAL A 326 -5.98 -1.49 7.09
CA VAL A 326 -4.70 -1.56 6.35
C VAL A 326 -4.90 -2.30 5.03
N PHE A 327 -5.65 -3.40 5.05
CA PHE A 327 -6.03 -4.16 3.86
C PHE A 327 -6.86 -3.32 2.90
N ALA A 328 -7.91 -2.64 3.37
CA ALA A 328 -8.75 -1.77 2.53
C ALA A 328 -7.93 -0.65 1.86
N VAL A 329 -7.10 0.04 2.64
CA VAL A 329 -6.23 1.13 2.14
C VAL A 329 -5.27 0.60 1.09
N SER A 330 -4.54 -0.47 1.40
CA SER A 330 -3.56 -1.09 0.49
C SER A 330 -4.18 -1.62 -0.79
N TRP A 331 -5.33 -2.29 -0.72
CA TRP A 331 -5.99 -2.85 -1.88
C TRP A 331 -6.51 -1.77 -2.84
N VAL A 332 -7.19 -0.75 -2.31
CA VAL A 332 -7.64 0.40 -3.10
C VAL A 332 -6.44 1.12 -3.72
N GLY A 333 -5.35 1.27 -2.96
CA GLY A 333 -4.09 1.83 -3.45
C GLY A 333 -3.49 1.07 -4.63
N GLY A 334 -3.46 -0.27 -4.55
CA GLY A 334 -2.98 -1.13 -5.63
C GLY A 334 -3.78 -0.96 -6.92
N LEU A 335 -5.11 -0.94 -6.81
CA LEU A 335 -6.01 -0.74 -7.95
C LEU A 335 -5.88 0.67 -8.55
N ALA A 336 -5.76 1.70 -7.71
CA ALA A 336 -5.55 3.07 -8.16
C ALA A 336 -4.21 3.25 -8.88
N VAL A 337 -3.13 2.63 -8.37
CA VAL A 337 -1.82 2.62 -9.02
C VAL A 337 -1.90 1.92 -10.39
N ILE A 338 -2.57 0.77 -10.47
CA ILE A 338 -2.82 0.08 -11.74
C ILE A 338 -3.58 1.00 -12.71
N ALA A 339 -4.61 1.71 -12.24
CA ALA A 339 -5.40 2.65 -13.05
C ALA A 339 -4.58 3.84 -13.58
N LEU A 340 -3.68 4.38 -12.76
CA LEU A 340 -2.76 5.48 -13.13
C LEU A 340 -1.81 5.05 -14.25
N VAL A 341 -1.23 3.84 -14.16
CA VAL A 341 -0.27 3.33 -15.16
C VAL A 341 -0.94 3.06 -16.52
N GLY A 342 -2.24 2.78 -16.53
CA GLY A 342 -3.00 2.48 -17.76
C GLY A 342 -3.03 3.61 -18.80
N ARG A 343 -2.81 4.87 -18.41
CA ARG A 343 -2.93 6.02 -19.33
C ARG A 343 -1.77 6.15 -20.32
N GLU A 344 -0.58 5.67 -19.98
CA GLU A 344 0.57 5.70 -20.91
C GLU A 344 0.57 4.48 -21.86
N ARG A 345 -0.11 3.39 -21.48
CA ARG A 345 -0.21 2.17 -22.29
C ARG A 345 -0.84 2.38 -23.66
N THR A 346 -1.69 3.39 -23.85
CA THR A 346 -2.28 3.70 -25.16
C THR A 346 -1.22 3.99 -26.22
N ARG A 347 -0.11 4.63 -25.83
CA ARG A 347 0.98 4.97 -26.75
C ARG A 347 1.84 3.75 -27.05
N ASP A 348 2.14 2.94 -26.03
CA ASP A 348 2.91 1.70 -26.19
C ASP A 348 2.15 0.65 -27.00
N SER A 349 0.85 0.48 -26.75
CA SER A 349 0.01 -0.42 -27.53
C SER A 349 -0.09 0.03 -28.98
N ALA A 350 -0.12 1.34 -29.25
CA ALA A 350 -0.12 1.86 -30.61
C ALA A 350 1.20 1.54 -31.33
N ILE A 351 2.36 1.72 -30.69
CA ILE A 351 3.67 1.38 -31.26
C ILE A 351 3.75 -0.13 -31.59
N VAL A 352 3.32 -0.99 -30.67
CA VAL A 352 3.34 -2.45 -30.85
C VAL A 352 2.35 -2.89 -31.93
N THR A 353 1.22 -2.21 -32.06
CA THR A 353 0.25 -2.46 -33.13
C THR A 353 0.80 -2.02 -34.49
N VAL A 354 1.47 -0.86 -34.56
CA VAL A 354 2.16 -0.37 -35.77
C VAL A 354 3.31 -1.29 -36.17
N ALA A 355 3.98 -1.93 -35.20
CA ALA A 355 4.99 -2.96 -35.44
C ALA A 355 4.41 -4.31 -35.92
N GLY A 356 3.09 -4.41 -36.16
CA GLY A 356 2.43 -5.59 -36.74
C GLY A 356 1.91 -6.60 -35.73
N ALA A 357 1.88 -6.30 -34.43
CA ALA A 357 1.34 -7.22 -33.44
C ALA A 357 -0.19 -7.34 -33.55
N ARG A 358 -0.69 -8.59 -33.56
CA ARG A 358 -2.14 -8.85 -33.53
C ARG A 358 -2.78 -8.30 -32.24
N PRO A 359 -3.97 -7.69 -32.28
CA PRO A 359 -4.65 -7.15 -31.09
C PRO A 359 -4.84 -8.15 -29.95
N GLY A 360 -5.03 -9.43 -30.29
CA GLY A 360 -5.13 -10.53 -29.32
C GLY A 360 -3.85 -10.77 -28.52
N VAL A 361 -2.67 -10.53 -29.11
CA VAL A 361 -1.37 -10.69 -28.43
C VAL A 361 -1.15 -9.56 -27.42
N VAL A 362 -1.50 -8.32 -27.78
CA VAL A 362 -1.40 -7.16 -26.88
C VAL A 362 -2.32 -7.32 -25.67
N THR A 363 -3.56 -7.78 -25.90
CA THR A 363 -4.53 -8.03 -24.82
C THR A 363 -4.06 -9.15 -23.89
N ARG A 364 -3.60 -10.28 -24.44
CA ARG A 364 -3.05 -11.39 -23.65
C ARG A 364 -1.79 -10.99 -22.87
N SER A 365 -0.89 -10.22 -23.49
CA SER A 365 0.32 -9.70 -22.81
C SER A 365 -0.06 -8.83 -21.61
N THR A 366 -1.08 -7.98 -21.73
CA THR A 366 -1.54 -7.12 -20.64
C THR A 366 -2.14 -7.92 -19.48
N ILE A 367 -2.87 -9.00 -19.77
CA ILE A 367 -3.39 -9.91 -18.74
C ILE A 367 -2.23 -10.64 -18.05
N TYR A 368 -1.23 -11.11 -18.79
CA TYR A 368 -0.05 -11.74 -18.21
C TYR A 368 0.79 -10.79 -17.34
N GLU A 369 0.83 -9.50 -17.64
CA GLU A 369 1.42 -8.50 -16.71
C GLU A 369 0.68 -8.48 -15.37
N GLY A 370 -0.65 -8.63 -15.38
CA GLY A 370 -1.46 -8.76 -14.16
C GLY A 370 -1.17 -10.01 -13.36
N VAL A 371 -1.02 -11.15 -14.07
CA VAL A 371 -0.56 -12.40 -13.47
C VAL A 371 0.83 -12.22 -12.86
N ILE A 372 1.73 -11.49 -13.53
CA ILE A 372 3.07 -11.23 -13.00
C ILE A 372 3.01 -10.37 -11.74
N TYR A 373 2.18 -9.33 -11.71
CA TYR A 373 2.05 -8.48 -10.52
C TYR A 373 1.44 -9.22 -9.33
N ALA A 374 0.32 -9.93 -9.55
CA ALA A 374 -0.30 -10.74 -8.50
C ALA A 374 0.63 -11.89 -8.05
N GLY A 375 1.24 -12.61 -8.98
CA GLY A 375 2.17 -13.69 -8.67
C GLY A 375 3.34 -13.21 -7.81
N THR A 376 3.91 -12.05 -8.12
CA THR A 376 4.99 -11.46 -7.30
C THR A 376 4.51 -11.10 -5.90
N ALA A 377 3.30 -10.54 -5.75
CA ALA A 377 2.70 -10.24 -4.45
C ALA A 377 2.40 -11.50 -3.64
N ILE A 378 1.87 -12.55 -4.27
CA ILE A 378 1.55 -13.84 -3.65
C ILE A 378 2.83 -14.54 -3.17
N VAL A 379 3.87 -14.60 -4.00
CA VAL A 379 5.16 -15.19 -3.61
C VAL A 379 5.78 -14.41 -2.46
N PHE A 380 5.72 -13.08 -2.47
CA PHE A 380 6.19 -12.26 -1.36
C PHE A 380 5.41 -12.52 -0.07
N GLY A 381 4.08 -12.60 -0.16
CA GLY A 381 3.20 -12.95 0.96
C GLY A 381 3.50 -14.35 1.52
N ALA A 382 3.72 -15.34 0.66
CA ALA A 382 4.08 -16.70 1.07
C ALA A 382 5.44 -16.76 1.77
N ILE A 383 6.44 -16.00 1.29
CA ILE A 383 7.74 -15.86 1.97
C ILE A 383 7.54 -15.21 3.35
N ALA A 384 6.72 -14.15 3.43
CA ALA A 384 6.42 -13.52 4.71
C ALA A 384 5.73 -14.51 5.67
N ILE A 385 4.76 -15.31 5.21
CA ILE A 385 4.14 -16.37 6.03
C ILE A 385 5.18 -17.39 6.50
N ALA A 386 6.08 -17.83 5.62
CA ALA A 386 7.11 -18.79 6.01
C ALA A 386 8.08 -18.23 7.07
N VAL A 387 8.52 -16.98 6.92
CA VAL A 387 9.40 -16.31 7.89
C VAL A 387 8.67 -16.13 9.23
N THR A 388 7.45 -15.61 9.20
CA THR A 388 6.63 -15.36 10.40
C THR A 388 6.27 -16.64 11.14
N SER A 389 5.94 -17.72 10.42
CA SER A 389 5.73 -19.03 11.03
C SER A 389 7.00 -19.55 11.71
N ALA A 390 8.18 -19.31 11.13
CA ALA A 390 9.44 -19.74 11.73
C ALA A 390 9.79 -18.93 13.00
N THR A 391 9.68 -17.61 12.94
CA THR A 391 9.99 -16.71 14.08
C THR A 391 9.02 -16.90 15.23
N ILE A 392 7.71 -16.98 14.95
CA ILE A 392 6.68 -17.19 15.97
C ILE A 392 6.76 -18.60 16.56
N ALA A 393 7.02 -19.64 15.75
CA ALA A 393 7.22 -20.99 16.27
C ALA A 393 8.40 -21.08 17.24
N LEU A 394 9.52 -20.39 16.92
CA LEU A 394 10.67 -20.30 17.81
C LEU A 394 10.33 -19.57 19.11
N GLY A 395 9.64 -18.43 19.04
CA GLY A 395 9.22 -17.68 20.23
C GLY A 395 8.20 -18.42 21.10
N ALA A 396 7.37 -19.27 20.49
CA ALA A 396 6.36 -20.09 21.15
C ALA A 396 6.86 -21.47 21.59
N GLU A 397 8.12 -21.82 21.31
CA GLU A 397 8.71 -23.14 21.59
C GLU A 397 7.91 -24.33 21.01
N ILE A 398 7.33 -24.13 19.82
CA ILE A 398 6.56 -25.13 19.07
C ILE A 398 7.20 -25.43 17.72
N SER A 399 6.83 -26.55 17.10
CA SER A 399 7.33 -26.86 15.76
C SER A 399 6.69 -25.95 14.69
N VAL A 400 7.49 -25.52 13.71
CA VAL A 400 7.00 -24.74 12.56
C VAL A 400 5.89 -25.48 11.81
N VAL A 401 5.99 -26.82 11.74
CA VAL A 401 4.98 -27.67 11.11
C VAL A 401 3.62 -27.53 11.80
N ARG A 402 3.57 -27.51 13.14
CA ARG A 402 2.33 -27.31 13.89
C ARG A 402 1.70 -25.95 13.58
N VAL A 403 2.52 -24.90 13.47
CA VAL A 403 2.04 -23.57 13.09
C VAL A 403 1.46 -23.58 11.68
N LEU A 404 2.12 -24.24 10.72
CA LEU A 404 1.64 -24.33 9.34
C LEU A 404 0.38 -25.18 9.18
N ASP A 405 0.24 -26.26 9.96
CA ASP A 405 -0.92 -27.15 9.89
C ASP A 405 -2.20 -26.48 10.37
N GLY A 406 -2.11 -25.58 11.36
CA GLY A 406 -3.27 -24.83 11.85
C GLY A 406 -3.63 -23.60 11.00
N LEU A 407 -2.87 -23.27 9.95
CA LEU A 407 -3.19 -22.12 9.11
C LEU A 407 -4.43 -22.39 8.23
N PRO A 408 -5.32 -21.40 8.06
CA PRO A 408 -6.47 -21.51 7.18
C PRO A 408 -6.06 -21.36 5.71
N TRP A 409 -5.42 -22.38 5.14
CA TRP A 409 -4.93 -22.39 3.75
C TRP A 409 -6.02 -22.07 2.72
N ALA A 410 -7.28 -22.43 3.00
CA ALA A 410 -8.41 -22.09 2.16
C ALA A 410 -8.64 -20.56 2.08
N THR A 411 -8.58 -19.85 3.20
CA THR A 411 -8.80 -18.38 3.21
C THR A 411 -7.63 -17.65 2.56
N LEU A 412 -6.40 -18.10 2.83
CA LEU A 412 -5.19 -17.60 2.17
C LEU A 412 -5.23 -17.84 0.66
N GLY A 413 -5.69 -19.02 0.23
CA GLY A 413 -5.90 -19.37 -1.18
C GLY A 413 -6.95 -18.49 -1.85
N VAL A 414 -8.07 -18.21 -1.17
CA VAL A 414 -9.11 -17.28 -1.66
C VAL A 414 -8.54 -15.87 -1.81
N LEU A 415 -7.79 -15.36 -0.83
CA LEU A 415 -7.16 -14.04 -0.91
C LEU A 415 -6.13 -13.95 -2.06
N ALA A 416 -5.34 -15.00 -2.27
CA ALA A 416 -4.46 -15.12 -3.43
C ALA A 416 -5.24 -15.17 -4.75
N GLY A 417 -6.37 -15.87 -4.80
CA GLY A 417 -7.27 -15.87 -5.95
C GLY A 417 -7.87 -14.48 -6.22
N VAL A 418 -8.31 -13.78 -5.18
CA VAL A 418 -8.90 -12.44 -5.28
C VAL A 418 -7.85 -11.40 -5.71
N THR A 419 -6.60 -11.48 -5.22
CA THR A 419 -5.51 -10.63 -5.74
C THR A 419 -5.29 -10.88 -7.24
N LEU A 420 -5.21 -12.14 -7.66
CA LEU A 420 -5.04 -12.50 -9.07
C LEU A 420 -6.19 -11.98 -9.95
N VAL A 421 -7.43 -12.23 -9.55
CA VAL A 421 -8.62 -11.82 -10.30
C VAL A 421 -8.70 -10.30 -10.39
N THR A 422 -8.51 -9.58 -9.29
CA THR A 422 -8.63 -8.12 -9.26
C THR A 422 -7.53 -7.44 -10.08
N THR A 423 -6.27 -7.89 -10.01
CA THR A 423 -5.19 -7.32 -10.83
C THR A 423 -5.39 -7.60 -12.32
N CYS A 424 -5.76 -8.84 -12.68
CA CYS A 424 -6.01 -9.23 -14.06
C CYS A 424 -7.20 -8.47 -14.64
N LEU A 425 -8.29 -8.36 -13.90
CA LEU A 425 -9.50 -7.66 -14.32
C LEU A 425 -9.26 -6.15 -14.44
N ALA A 426 -8.53 -5.54 -13.50
CA ALA A 426 -8.17 -4.13 -13.59
C ALA A 426 -7.36 -3.82 -14.86
N LEU A 427 -6.42 -4.71 -15.22
CA LEU A 427 -5.59 -4.57 -16.42
C LEU A 427 -6.34 -4.92 -17.71
N ALA A 428 -7.23 -5.91 -17.68
CA ALA A 428 -8.10 -6.25 -18.81
C ALA A 428 -9.09 -5.14 -19.13
N LEU A 429 -9.72 -4.54 -18.12
CA LEU A 429 -10.61 -3.38 -18.29
C LEU A 429 -9.88 -2.18 -18.89
N GLN A 430 -8.62 -1.97 -18.51
CA GLN A 430 -7.79 -0.94 -19.14
C GLN A 430 -7.53 -1.24 -20.61
N ALA A 431 -7.10 -2.47 -20.94
CA ALA A 431 -6.85 -2.88 -22.32
C ALA A 431 -8.10 -2.70 -23.21
N ALA A 432 -9.29 -3.07 -22.69
CA ALA A 432 -10.56 -2.92 -23.39
C ALA A 432 -10.97 -1.45 -23.62
N ARG A 433 -10.64 -0.53 -22.70
CA ARG A 433 -10.89 0.90 -22.90
C ARG A 433 -10.00 1.49 -23.99
N VAL A 434 -8.73 1.09 -24.03
CA VAL A 434 -7.78 1.55 -25.04
C VAL A 434 -8.22 1.18 -26.46
N SER A 435 -8.59 -0.09 -26.69
CA SER A 435 -9.01 -0.56 -28.01
C SER A 435 -10.22 0.21 -28.56
N ARG A 436 -11.20 0.54 -27.71
CA ARG A 436 -12.38 1.34 -28.09
C ARG A 436 -12.01 2.76 -28.52
N THR A 437 -11.08 3.41 -27.82
CA THR A 437 -10.68 4.79 -28.14
C THR A 437 -9.91 4.91 -29.46
N VAL A 438 -9.10 3.89 -29.81
CA VAL A 438 -8.37 3.84 -31.08
C VAL A 438 -9.34 3.63 -32.24
N ALA A 439 -10.29 2.70 -32.11
CA ALA A 439 -11.32 2.48 -33.12
C ALA A 439 -12.19 3.73 -33.35
N ALA A 440 -12.58 4.43 -32.30
CA ALA A 440 -13.37 5.65 -32.41
C ALA A 440 -12.62 6.82 -33.07
N ARG A 441 -11.29 6.90 -32.94
CA ARG A 441 -10.48 7.90 -33.67
C ARG A 441 -10.28 7.53 -35.12
N ALA A 442 -10.05 6.25 -35.42
CA ALA A 442 -9.91 5.76 -36.78
C ALA A 442 -11.19 5.94 -37.62
N LEU A 443 -12.38 6.01 -36.98
CA LEU A 443 -13.66 6.31 -37.64
C LEU A 443 -13.94 7.81 -37.80
N ARG A 444 -13.10 8.68 -37.22
CA ARG A 444 -13.23 10.16 -37.31
C ARG A 444 -12.14 10.82 -38.17
N SER A 445 -11.12 10.06 -38.56
CA SER A 445 -10.12 10.42 -39.58
C SER A 445 -10.52 9.81 -40.91
#